data_AF-H8FQ20-F1
#
_entry.id   AF-H8FQ20-F1
#
_cell.length_a   1.000
_cell.length_b   1.000
_cell.length_c   1.000
_cell.angle_alpha   90.00
_cell.angle_beta   90.00
_cell.angle_gamma   90.00
#
_symmetry.space_group_name_H-M   'P 1'
#
loop_
_entity.id
_entity.type
_entity.pdbx_description
1 polymer ?
#
loop_
_entity_poly.entity_id
_entity_poly.type
_entity_poly.pdbx_seq_one_letter_code
_entity_poly.pdbx_strand_id
1 'polypeptide(L)'
;MRAAARCYEANPYFMARYAERGEAFSRSDGGYMVTLTSHPLAYVIQQIKWLGVLLASRGMPRWLLESHLDLLYDELSATIPKRRVKYRKLLKAAEVLREARHDWISQPDFETLAAAFAANSGNGLANAGEMLVSAVCDEFCGIAKAVPSLVTWLGDPGRFPAQWCTSVEDTLTCARAVAARNGYNHAKIEVSIGAA
;
A
#
# COMPACT_ATOMS: atom_id res chain seq x y z
N MET A 1 12.04 1.31 -17.33
CA MET A 1 11.09 2.26 -16.72
C MET A 1 11.74 2.84 -15.49
N ARG A 2 11.95 4.15 -15.48
CA ARG A 2 12.46 4.92 -14.34
C ARG A 2 11.45 4.98 -13.18
N ALA A 3 10.15 4.79 -13.39
CA ALA A 3 9.13 4.78 -12.35
C ALA A 3 9.31 3.58 -11.41
N ALA A 4 9.55 2.39 -11.98
CA ALA A 4 9.89 1.20 -11.21
C ALA A 4 11.17 1.44 -10.37
N ALA A 5 12.19 2.07 -10.97
CA ALA A 5 13.42 2.43 -10.26
C ALA A 5 13.18 3.50 -9.18
N ARG A 6 12.38 4.54 -9.44
CA ARG A 6 12.03 5.58 -8.46
C ARG A 6 11.20 5.04 -7.30
N CYS A 7 10.26 4.13 -7.57
CA CYS A 7 9.48 3.46 -6.53
C CYS A 7 10.39 2.57 -5.67
N TYR A 8 11.35 1.89 -6.31
CA TYR A 8 12.37 1.08 -5.65
C TYR A 8 13.34 1.92 -4.80
N GLU A 9 13.83 3.04 -5.32
CA GLU A 9 14.70 4.00 -4.64
C GLU A 9 13.99 4.68 -3.46
N ALA A 10 12.71 5.03 -3.63
CA ALA A 10 11.90 5.65 -2.58
C ALA A 10 11.54 4.68 -1.45
N ASN A 11 11.65 3.37 -1.68
CA ASN A 11 11.25 2.34 -0.72
C ASN A 11 12.41 1.33 -0.51
N PRO A 12 13.38 1.64 0.38
CA PRO A 12 14.52 0.78 0.67
C PRO A 12 14.13 -0.64 1.11
N TYR A 13 12.88 -0.81 1.56
CA TYR A 13 12.25 -2.08 1.86
C TYR A 13 12.36 -3.11 0.73
N PHE A 14 12.18 -2.71 -0.53
CA PHE A 14 12.24 -3.66 -1.64
C PHE A 14 13.63 -4.31 -1.76
N MET A 15 14.68 -3.51 -1.64
CA MET A 15 16.06 -4.02 -1.62
C MET A 15 16.31 -4.85 -0.36
N ALA A 16 15.97 -4.32 0.81
CA ALA A 16 16.28 -4.97 2.08
C ALA A 16 15.60 -6.35 2.23
N ARG A 17 14.37 -6.50 1.74
CA ARG A 17 13.59 -7.74 1.86
C ARG A 17 13.74 -8.67 0.67
N TYR A 18 13.75 -8.16 -0.55
CA TYR A 18 13.66 -8.98 -1.77
C TYR A 18 14.93 -8.94 -2.63
N ALA A 19 15.93 -8.12 -2.27
CA ALA A 19 17.17 -7.95 -3.02
C ALA A 19 16.89 -7.69 -4.53
N GLU A 20 17.71 -8.28 -5.40
CA GLU A 20 17.57 -8.19 -6.87
C GLU A 20 16.21 -8.71 -7.38
N ARG A 21 15.56 -9.63 -6.65
CA ARG A 21 14.22 -10.11 -7.01
C ARG A 21 13.18 -9.00 -6.89
N GLY A 22 13.36 -8.04 -5.97
CA GLY A 22 12.47 -6.89 -5.81
C GLY A 22 12.54 -5.91 -6.99
N GLU A 23 13.72 -5.77 -7.62
CA GLU A 23 13.89 -4.93 -8.81
C GLU A 23 13.26 -5.59 -10.05
N ALA A 24 13.54 -6.88 -10.25
CA ALA A 24 12.93 -7.67 -11.32
C ALA A 24 11.40 -7.67 -11.22
N PHE A 25 10.88 -7.74 -9.99
CA PHE A 25 9.46 -7.64 -9.67
C PHE A 25 8.87 -6.29 -10.10
N SER A 26 9.51 -5.18 -9.71
CA SER A 26 9.06 -3.82 -10.08
C SER A 26 9.07 -3.58 -11.59
N ARG A 27 10.00 -4.21 -12.34
CA ARG A 27 10.06 -4.12 -13.80
C ARG A 27 9.00 -4.96 -14.50
N SER A 28 8.80 -6.21 -14.07
CA SER A 28 7.81 -7.14 -14.64
C SER A 28 6.39 -6.60 -14.45
N ASP A 29 6.06 -6.20 -13.23
CA ASP A 29 4.73 -5.70 -12.90
C ASP A 29 4.45 -4.35 -13.55
N GLY A 30 5.45 -3.47 -13.63
CA GLY A 30 5.36 -2.22 -14.41
C GLY A 30 5.01 -2.49 -15.88
N GLY A 31 5.66 -3.48 -16.49
CA GLY A 31 5.35 -3.93 -17.86
C GLY A 31 3.90 -4.41 -18.00
N TYR A 32 3.46 -5.28 -17.09
CA TYR A 32 2.08 -5.78 -17.06
C TYR A 32 1.05 -4.65 -16.85
N MET A 33 1.27 -3.72 -15.92
CA MET A 33 0.37 -2.58 -15.69
C MET A 33 0.25 -1.68 -16.93
N VAL A 34 1.33 -1.49 -17.69
CA VAL A 34 1.28 -0.76 -18.96
C VAL A 34 0.39 -1.47 -19.97
N THR A 35 0.48 -2.80 -20.11
CA THR A 35 -0.35 -3.54 -21.07
C THR A 35 -1.83 -3.46 -20.73
N LEU A 36 -2.17 -3.47 -19.43
CA LEU A 36 -3.55 -3.31 -18.94
C LEU A 36 -4.22 -2.04 -19.46
N THR A 37 -3.48 -0.95 -19.70
CA THR A 37 -4.06 0.34 -20.13
C THR A 37 -4.80 0.29 -21.47
N SER A 38 -4.58 -0.77 -22.25
CA SER A 38 -5.31 -1.04 -23.50
C SER A 38 -6.71 -1.64 -23.30
N HIS A 39 -7.02 -2.14 -22.10
CA HIS A 39 -8.31 -2.76 -21.77
C HIS A 39 -9.32 -1.76 -21.18
N PRO A 40 -10.63 -2.08 -21.12
CA PRO A 40 -11.64 -1.25 -20.45
C PRO A 40 -11.29 -0.97 -18.98
N LEU A 41 -11.66 0.20 -18.46
CA LEU A 41 -11.29 0.63 -17.10
C LEU A 41 -11.71 -0.37 -16.01
N ALA A 42 -12.93 -0.93 -16.11
CA ALA A 42 -13.40 -1.92 -15.15
C ALA A 42 -12.48 -3.15 -15.06
N TYR A 43 -11.96 -3.62 -16.20
CA TYR A 43 -11.01 -4.72 -16.24
C TYR A 43 -9.66 -4.32 -15.61
N VAL A 44 -9.16 -3.12 -15.91
CA VAL A 44 -7.93 -2.61 -15.28
C VAL A 44 -8.07 -2.58 -13.77
N ILE A 45 -9.15 -2.01 -13.25
CA ILE A 45 -9.42 -1.94 -11.80
C ILE A 45 -9.48 -3.36 -11.20
N GLN A 46 -10.18 -4.29 -11.84
CA GLN A 46 -10.27 -5.67 -11.36
C GLN A 46 -8.89 -6.35 -11.28
N GLN A 47 -8.07 -6.20 -12.31
CA GLN A 47 -6.72 -6.78 -12.32
C GLN A 47 -5.81 -6.14 -11.28
N ILE A 48 -5.88 -4.82 -11.09
CA ILE A 48 -5.11 -4.11 -10.06
C ILE A 48 -5.55 -4.52 -8.64
N LYS A 49 -6.85 -4.70 -8.39
CA LYS A 49 -7.35 -5.22 -7.12
C LYS A 49 -6.81 -6.62 -6.84
N TRP A 50 -6.88 -7.51 -7.83
CA TRP A 50 -6.33 -8.86 -7.72
C TRP A 50 -4.83 -8.85 -7.41
N LEU A 51 -4.07 -8.04 -8.16
CA LEU A 51 -2.64 -7.89 -7.94
C LEU A 51 -2.36 -7.36 -6.53
N GLY A 52 -3.10 -6.33 -6.07
CA GLY A 52 -3.00 -5.81 -4.72
C GLY A 52 -3.18 -6.88 -3.64
N VAL A 53 -4.18 -7.76 -3.77
CA VAL A 53 -4.39 -8.90 -2.85
C VAL A 53 -3.22 -9.87 -2.88
N LEU A 54 -2.73 -10.21 -4.08
CA LEU A 54 -1.62 -11.14 -4.28
C LEU A 54 -0.33 -10.65 -3.58
N LEU A 55 -0.08 -9.34 -3.65
CA LEU A 55 1.11 -8.68 -3.13
C LEU A 55 1.04 -8.43 -1.63
N ALA A 56 -0.09 -7.93 -1.13
CA ALA A 56 -0.30 -7.77 0.31
C ALA A 56 -0.13 -9.11 1.04
N SER A 57 -0.65 -10.20 0.46
CA SER A 57 -0.48 -11.56 0.99
C SER A 57 0.97 -12.08 1.00
N ARG A 58 1.92 -11.36 0.38
CA ARG A 58 3.37 -11.65 0.35
C ARG A 58 4.20 -10.60 1.07
N GLY A 59 3.56 -9.72 1.83
CA GLY A 59 4.23 -8.67 2.59
C GLY A 59 4.53 -7.40 1.78
N MET A 60 3.83 -7.16 0.68
CA MET A 60 3.88 -5.89 -0.05
C MET A 60 2.50 -5.19 0.07
N PRO A 61 2.31 -4.30 1.06
CA PRO A 61 1.03 -3.64 1.28
C PRO A 61 0.54 -2.89 0.04
N ARG A 62 -0.78 -2.81 -0.16
CA ARG A 62 -1.38 -2.20 -1.36
C ARG A 62 -1.01 -0.74 -1.56
N TRP A 63 -0.62 -0.02 -0.51
CA TRP A 63 -0.08 1.34 -0.61
C TRP A 63 1.19 1.44 -1.48
N LEU A 64 2.03 0.40 -1.52
CA LEU A 64 3.20 0.37 -2.41
C LEU A 64 2.77 0.28 -3.88
N LEU A 65 1.73 -0.51 -4.17
CA LEU A 65 1.15 -0.62 -5.51
C LEU A 65 0.44 0.68 -5.93
N GLU A 66 -0.30 1.30 -5.01
CA GLU A 66 -0.89 2.63 -5.17
C GLU A 66 0.18 3.65 -5.61
N SER A 67 1.27 3.72 -4.84
CA SER A 67 2.39 4.63 -5.11
C SER A 67 3.09 4.35 -6.45
N HIS A 68 3.24 3.07 -6.80
CA HIS A 68 3.80 2.66 -8.08
C HIS A 68 2.93 3.14 -9.25
N LEU A 69 1.60 2.96 -9.16
CA LEU A 69 0.67 3.37 -10.22
C LEU A 69 0.74 4.88 -10.50
N ASP A 70 0.85 5.70 -9.46
CA ASP A 70 1.02 7.15 -9.59
C ASP A 70 2.33 7.50 -10.30
N LEU A 71 3.46 6.93 -9.83
CA LEU A 71 4.77 7.13 -10.45
C LEU A 71 4.82 6.66 -11.91
N LEU A 72 4.16 5.55 -12.22
CA LEU A 72 4.10 4.97 -13.55
C LEU A 72 3.28 5.85 -14.49
N TYR A 73 2.15 6.40 -14.03
CA TYR A 73 1.40 7.38 -14.81
C TYR A 73 2.25 8.61 -15.14
N ASP A 74 2.96 9.16 -14.16
CA ASP A 74 3.79 10.35 -14.35
C ASP A 74 4.90 10.10 -15.38
N GLU A 75 5.63 8.98 -15.24
CA GLU A 75 6.69 8.63 -16.19
C GLU A 75 6.14 8.42 -17.61
N LEU A 76 5.09 7.63 -17.76
CA LEU A 76 4.53 7.32 -19.08
C LEU A 76 3.93 8.56 -19.75
N SER A 77 3.30 9.43 -18.96
CA SER A 77 2.73 10.68 -19.45
C SER A 77 3.80 11.67 -19.89
N ALA A 78 4.94 11.71 -19.19
CA ALA A 78 6.09 12.52 -19.60
C ALA A 78 6.79 11.93 -20.84
N THR A 79 6.93 10.61 -20.90
CA THR A 79 7.67 9.91 -21.97
C THR A 79 6.87 9.83 -23.27
N ILE A 80 5.57 9.57 -23.20
CA ILE A 80 4.67 9.45 -24.37
C ILE A 80 3.38 10.27 -24.14
N PRO A 81 3.45 11.62 -24.21
CA PRO A 81 2.32 12.50 -23.86
C PRO A 81 1.04 12.21 -24.67
N LYS A 82 1.18 11.81 -25.93
CA LYS A 82 0.05 11.45 -26.81
C LYS A 82 -0.82 10.31 -26.28
N ARG A 83 -0.32 9.49 -25.34
CA ARG A 83 -1.05 8.37 -24.73
C ARG A 83 -1.54 8.66 -23.31
N ARG A 84 -1.35 9.88 -22.79
CA ARG A 84 -1.73 10.28 -21.42
C ARG A 84 -3.16 9.91 -21.04
N VAL A 85 -4.11 10.08 -21.96
CA VAL A 85 -5.52 9.71 -21.74
C VAL A 85 -5.68 8.22 -21.43
N LYS A 86 -4.93 7.33 -22.11
CA LYS A 86 -4.94 5.88 -21.83
C LYS A 86 -4.35 5.59 -20.46
N TYR A 87 -3.26 6.27 -20.09
CA TYR A 87 -2.57 6.06 -18.83
C TYR A 87 -3.37 6.54 -17.61
N ARG A 88 -4.36 7.44 -17.77
CA ARG A 88 -5.25 7.85 -16.67
C ARG A 88 -5.98 6.68 -16.00
N LYS A 89 -6.12 5.54 -16.68
CA LYS A 89 -6.68 4.32 -16.07
C LYS A 89 -5.83 3.81 -14.89
N LEU A 90 -4.52 4.06 -14.89
CA LEU A 90 -3.63 3.73 -13.78
C LEU A 90 -3.95 4.59 -12.56
N LEU A 91 -4.12 5.90 -12.74
CA LEU A 91 -4.55 6.80 -11.66
C LEU A 91 -5.91 6.40 -11.10
N LYS A 92 -6.87 6.06 -11.96
CA LYS A 92 -8.18 5.60 -11.51
C LYS A 92 -8.10 4.28 -10.74
N ALA A 93 -7.19 3.38 -11.10
CA ALA A 93 -6.98 2.17 -10.32
C ALA A 93 -6.28 2.46 -8.97
N ALA A 94 -5.34 3.41 -8.93
CA ALA A 94 -4.69 3.86 -7.69
C ALA A 94 -5.69 4.51 -6.72
N GLU A 95 -6.57 5.38 -7.25
CA GLU A 95 -7.65 6.03 -6.50
C GLU A 95 -8.57 5.00 -5.83
N VAL A 96 -8.97 3.94 -6.54
CA VAL A 96 -9.79 2.86 -5.96
C VAL A 96 -9.07 2.11 -4.82
N LEU A 97 -7.75 1.93 -4.90
CA LEU A 97 -6.99 1.32 -3.79
C LEU A 97 -6.90 2.28 -2.60
N ARG A 98 -6.71 3.57 -2.87
CA ARG A 98 -6.63 4.63 -1.87
C ARG A 98 -7.95 4.82 -1.13
N GLU A 99 -9.08 4.86 -1.84
CA GLU A 99 -10.42 4.93 -1.26
C GLU A 99 -10.68 3.74 -0.35
N ALA A 100 -10.38 2.52 -0.80
CA ALA A 100 -10.54 1.31 0.03
C ALA A 100 -9.67 1.33 1.30
N ARG A 101 -8.54 2.03 1.29
CA ARG A 101 -7.71 2.26 2.47
C ARG A 101 -8.32 3.32 3.40
N HIS A 102 -8.85 4.40 2.82
CA HIS A 102 -9.50 5.50 3.52
C HIS A 102 -10.80 5.11 4.21
N ASP A 103 -11.51 4.10 3.71
CA ASP A 103 -12.68 3.52 4.37
C ASP A 103 -12.37 3.01 5.80
N TRP A 104 -11.11 2.64 6.06
CA TRP A 104 -10.69 2.13 7.36
C TRP A 104 -9.89 3.14 8.17
N ILE A 105 -8.93 3.83 7.56
CA ILE A 105 -8.09 4.81 8.24
C ILE A 105 -8.01 6.05 7.35
N SER A 106 -8.49 7.18 7.87
CA SER A 106 -8.46 8.46 7.17
C SER A 106 -7.02 8.87 6.82
N GLN A 107 -6.82 9.68 5.78
CA GLN A 107 -5.47 10.14 5.41
C GLN A 107 -4.73 10.85 6.58
N PRO A 108 -5.38 11.75 7.37
CA PRO A 108 -4.72 12.36 8.52
C PRO A 108 -4.32 11.36 9.61
N ASP A 109 -5.18 10.39 9.93
CA ASP A 109 -4.83 9.34 10.91
C ASP A 109 -3.70 8.46 10.40
N PHE A 110 -3.72 8.14 9.09
CA PHE A 110 -2.69 7.34 8.44
C PHE A 110 -1.32 8.00 8.56
N GLU A 111 -1.22 9.28 8.21
CA GLU A 111 0.01 10.07 8.30
C GLU A 111 0.46 10.24 9.75
N THR A 112 -0.47 10.47 10.68
CA THR A 112 -0.17 10.59 12.11
C THR A 112 0.45 9.30 12.68
N LEU A 113 -0.15 8.15 12.37
CA LEU A 113 0.34 6.84 12.81
C LEU A 113 1.71 6.51 12.19
N ALA A 114 1.86 6.76 10.88
CA ALA A 114 3.12 6.52 10.19
C ALA A 114 4.26 7.42 10.74
N ALA A 115 3.98 8.71 10.98
CA ALA A 115 4.92 9.64 11.57
C ALA A 115 5.29 9.26 13.02
N ALA A 116 4.31 8.79 13.81
CA ALA A 116 4.57 8.30 15.17
C ALA A 116 5.52 7.09 15.17
N PHE A 117 5.38 6.16 14.23
CA PHE A 117 6.35 5.07 14.06
C PHE A 117 7.75 5.62 13.74
N ALA A 118 7.85 6.53 12.78
CA ALA A 118 9.14 7.10 12.37
C ALA A 118 9.85 7.81 13.55
N ALA A 119 9.10 8.53 14.38
CA ALA A 119 9.63 9.23 15.55
C ALA A 119 10.13 8.29 16.66
N ASN A 120 9.50 7.13 16.83
CA ASN A 120 9.75 6.24 17.97
C ASN A 120 10.65 5.03 17.66
N SER A 121 10.84 4.69 16.38
CA SER A 121 11.52 3.46 15.96
C SER A 121 13.05 3.52 15.94
N GLY A 122 13.65 4.70 16.18
CA GLY A 122 15.11 4.85 16.32
C GLY A 122 15.89 4.92 15.00
N ASN A 123 15.25 5.31 13.89
CA ASN A 123 15.78 5.35 12.51
C ASN A 123 16.18 3.96 11.97
N GLY A 124 15.39 3.43 11.03
CA GLY A 124 15.69 2.14 10.38
C GLY A 124 15.39 2.16 8.89
N LEU A 125 14.10 2.12 8.55
CA LEU A 125 13.65 1.94 7.17
C LEU A 125 12.62 3.02 6.81
N ALA A 126 12.91 3.77 5.75
CA ALA A 126 11.97 4.76 5.22
C ALA A 126 10.64 4.10 4.85
N ASN A 127 9.55 4.84 5.08
CA ASN A 127 8.16 4.46 4.80
C ASN A 127 7.64 3.22 5.56
N ALA A 128 8.36 2.74 6.59
CA ALA A 128 7.91 1.57 7.34
C ALA A 128 6.62 1.81 8.12
N GLY A 129 6.40 3.01 8.63
CA GLY A 129 5.14 3.38 9.27
C GLY A 129 3.95 3.26 8.30
N GLU A 130 4.08 3.81 7.10
CA GLU A 130 3.09 3.76 6.03
C GLU A 130 2.79 2.31 5.61
N MET A 131 3.81 1.47 5.50
CA MET A 131 3.64 0.05 5.21
C MET A 131 2.86 -0.68 6.31
N LEU A 132 3.18 -0.44 7.59
CA LEU A 132 2.51 -1.06 8.72
C LEU A 132 1.03 -0.65 8.79
N VAL A 133 0.76 0.65 8.69
CA VAL A 133 -0.61 1.18 8.73
C VAL A 133 -1.40 0.68 7.50
N SER A 134 -0.79 0.66 6.31
CA SER A 134 -1.43 0.10 5.11
C SER A 134 -1.73 -1.39 5.25
N ALA A 135 -0.86 -2.18 5.89
CA ALA A 135 -1.09 -3.60 6.08
C ALA A 135 -2.31 -3.86 6.99
N VAL A 136 -2.55 -2.99 7.97
CA VAL A 136 -3.78 -3.04 8.78
C VAL A 136 -5.01 -2.71 7.94
N CYS A 137 -4.99 -1.67 7.11
CA CYS A 137 -6.09 -1.41 6.18
C CYS A 137 -6.35 -2.60 5.24
N ASP A 138 -5.28 -3.28 4.78
CA ASP A 138 -5.38 -4.49 3.95
C ASP A 138 -6.01 -5.67 4.70
N GLU A 139 -5.67 -5.86 5.97
CA GLU A 139 -6.29 -6.84 6.87
C GLU A 139 -7.80 -6.60 6.99
N PHE A 140 -8.22 -5.35 7.24
CA PHE A 140 -9.64 -4.97 7.33
C PHE A 140 -10.38 -5.02 5.99
N CYS A 141 -9.68 -4.87 4.86
CA CYS A 141 -10.20 -5.21 3.54
C CYS A 141 -10.30 -6.73 3.27
N GLY A 142 -10.07 -7.59 4.27
CA GLY A 142 -10.23 -9.04 4.19
C GLY A 142 -8.98 -9.78 3.71
N ILE A 143 -7.82 -9.12 3.63
CA ILE A 143 -6.56 -9.77 3.21
C ILE A 143 -5.85 -10.32 4.46
N ALA A 144 -6.30 -11.50 4.93
CA ALA A 144 -5.86 -12.10 6.20
C ALA A 144 -4.33 -12.24 6.36
N LYS A 145 -3.58 -12.38 5.25
CA LYS A 145 -2.11 -12.53 5.28
C LYS A 145 -1.34 -11.21 5.25
N ALA A 146 -1.99 -10.06 5.14
CA ALA A 146 -1.33 -8.77 4.95
C ALA A 146 -0.38 -8.41 6.10
N VAL A 147 -0.89 -8.31 7.32
CA VAL A 147 -0.07 -8.00 8.51
C VAL A 147 0.94 -9.12 8.79
N PRO A 148 0.55 -10.41 8.92
CA PRO A 148 1.51 -11.46 9.26
C PRO A 148 2.68 -11.54 8.27
N SER A 149 2.40 -11.43 6.96
CA SER A 149 3.44 -11.55 5.94
C SER A 149 4.39 -10.37 5.95
N LEU A 150 3.91 -9.16 6.28
CA LEU A 150 4.77 -7.99 6.45
C LEU A 150 5.63 -8.12 7.71
N VAL A 151 5.02 -8.44 8.84
CA VAL A 151 5.64 -8.43 10.18
C VAL A 151 6.65 -9.55 10.36
N THR A 152 6.49 -10.71 9.71
CA THR A 152 7.52 -11.76 9.71
C THR A 152 8.90 -11.23 9.30
N TRP A 153 8.96 -10.16 8.50
CA TRP A 153 10.21 -9.51 8.15
C TRP A 153 10.46 -8.21 8.93
N LEU A 154 9.47 -7.30 9.00
CA LEU A 154 9.65 -5.99 9.66
C LEU A 154 9.74 -6.08 11.19
N GLY A 155 9.25 -7.14 11.81
CA GLY A 155 9.29 -7.37 13.26
C GLY A 155 10.40 -8.33 13.71
N ASP A 156 11.27 -8.78 12.81
CA ASP A 156 12.30 -9.78 13.11
C ASP A 156 13.40 -9.19 14.04
N PRO A 157 13.54 -9.69 15.28
CA PRO A 157 14.53 -9.17 16.24
C PRO A 157 15.98 -9.50 15.83
N GLY A 158 16.19 -10.42 14.88
CA GLY A 158 17.50 -10.65 14.27
C GLY A 158 17.90 -9.58 13.24
N ARG A 159 16.95 -8.74 12.81
CA ARG A 159 17.17 -7.69 11.79
C ARG A 159 17.09 -6.29 12.37
N PHE A 160 16.24 -6.09 13.36
CA PHE A 160 15.90 -4.78 13.89
C PHE A 160 16.12 -4.71 15.41
N PRO A 161 16.49 -3.53 15.94
CA PRO A 161 16.68 -3.34 17.38
C PRO A 161 15.36 -3.48 18.14
N ALA A 162 15.44 -3.78 19.44
CA ALA A 162 14.25 -3.98 20.28
C ALA A 162 13.26 -2.80 20.22
N GLN A 163 13.77 -1.56 20.23
CA GLN A 163 12.96 -0.34 20.10
C GLN A 163 12.11 -0.33 18.81
N TRP A 164 12.68 -0.79 17.69
CA TRP A 164 11.96 -0.91 16.42
C TRP A 164 10.85 -1.95 16.52
N CYS A 165 11.16 -3.15 17.02
CA CYS A 165 10.17 -4.22 17.18
C CYS A 165 9.01 -3.80 18.09
N THR A 166 9.29 -3.11 19.20
CA THR A 166 8.25 -2.52 20.06
C THR A 166 7.41 -1.51 19.29
N SER A 167 8.04 -0.61 18.51
CA SER A 167 7.32 0.38 17.70
C SER A 167 6.45 -0.26 16.62
N VAL A 168 6.86 -1.40 16.06
CA VAL A 168 6.06 -2.20 15.11
C VAL A 168 4.77 -2.66 15.79
N GLU A 169 4.87 -3.31 16.94
CA GLU A 169 3.71 -3.83 17.68
C GLU A 169 2.77 -2.71 18.15
N ASP A 170 3.32 -1.61 18.66
CA ASP A 170 2.55 -0.44 19.10
C ASP A 170 1.79 0.18 17.92
N THR A 171 2.45 0.33 16.76
CA THR A 171 1.82 0.91 15.56
C THR A 171 0.69 0.03 15.03
N LEU A 172 0.88 -1.29 14.98
CA LEU A 172 -0.17 -2.23 14.57
C LEU A 172 -1.37 -2.18 15.54
N THR A 173 -1.09 -2.09 16.84
CA THR A 173 -2.14 -1.99 17.88
C THR A 173 -2.94 -0.70 17.72
N CYS A 174 -2.27 0.44 17.59
CA CYS A 174 -2.91 1.74 17.39
C CYS A 174 -3.71 1.80 16.08
N ALA A 175 -3.12 1.33 14.97
CA ALA A 175 -3.78 1.32 13.67
C ALA A 175 -5.04 0.43 13.68
N ARG A 176 -5.00 -0.74 14.31
CA ARG A 176 -6.17 -1.61 14.46
C ARG A 176 -7.26 -0.95 15.31
N ALA A 177 -6.89 -0.27 16.38
CA ALA A 177 -7.85 0.46 17.21
C ALA A 177 -8.57 1.59 16.43
N VAL A 178 -7.82 2.34 15.62
CA VAL A 178 -8.39 3.37 14.72
C VAL A 178 -9.32 2.74 13.67
N ALA A 179 -8.87 1.68 13.00
CA ALA A 179 -9.66 0.99 11.98
C ALA A 179 -10.96 0.39 12.55
N ALA A 180 -10.89 -0.24 13.72
CA ALA A 180 -12.07 -0.80 14.40
C ALA A 180 -13.08 0.27 14.80
N ARG A 181 -12.61 1.42 15.30
CA ARG A 181 -13.47 2.58 15.63
C ARG A 181 -14.21 3.10 14.39
N ASN A 182 -13.52 3.18 13.26
CA ASN A 182 -14.11 3.66 12.01
C ASN A 182 -15.10 2.66 11.41
N GLY A 183 -14.77 1.36 11.41
CA GLY A 183 -15.68 0.30 10.97
C GLY A 183 -16.99 0.26 11.79
N TYR A 184 -16.91 0.51 13.10
CA TYR A 184 -18.09 0.63 13.96
C TYR A 184 -18.99 1.83 13.58
N ASN A 185 -18.38 2.96 13.18
CA ASN A 185 -19.14 4.13 12.74
C ASN A 185 -19.84 3.89 11.40
N HIS A 186 -19.21 3.18 10.46
CA HIS A 186 -19.85 2.79 9.20
C HIS A 186 -21.09 1.91 9.44
N ALA A 187 -20.99 0.89 10.29
CA ALA A 187 -22.11 0.01 10.63
C ALA A 187 -23.30 0.77 11.27
N LYS A 188 -23.03 1.79 12.11
CA LYS A 188 -24.09 2.62 12.71
C LYS A 188 -24.83 3.50 11.71
N ILE A 189 -24.11 4.04 10.72
CA ILE A 189 -24.71 4.90 9.69
C ILE A 189 -25.62 4.07 8.78
N GLU A 190 -25.20 2.88 8.36
CA GLU A 190 -26.03 1.98 7.53
C GLU A 190 -27.33 1.55 8.24
N VAL A 191 -27.26 1.24 9.54
CA VAL A 191 -28.45 0.92 10.36
C VAL A 191 -29.39 2.12 10.47
N SER A 192 -28.87 3.35 10.51
CA SER A 192 -29.68 4.56 10.62
C SER A 192 -30.37 4.96 9.30
N ILE A 193 -29.78 4.62 8.15
CA ILE A 193 -30.37 4.88 6.83
C ILE A 193 -31.37 3.79 6.42
N GLY A 194 -31.16 2.54 6.84
CA GLY A 194 -32.08 1.42 6.58
C GLY A 194 -33.34 1.37 7.45
N ALA A 195 -33.45 2.25 8.46
CA ALA A 195 -34.58 2.34 9.39
C ALA A 195 -35.51 3.55 9.12
N ALA A 196 -35.33 4.26 8.01
CA ALA A 196 -36.11 5.43 7.61
C ALA A 196 -37.08 5.12 6.46
#